data_AF-A0A959STJ2-F1
#
_entry.id   AF-A0A959STJ2-F1
#
_cell.length_a   1.000
_cell.length_b   1.000
_cell.length_c   1.000
_cell.angle_alpha   90.00
_cell.angle_beta   90.00
_cell.angle_gamma   90.00
#
_symmetry.space_group_name_H-M   'P 1'
#
loop_
_entity.id
_entity.type
_entity.pdbx_description
1 polymer ?
#
loop_
_entity_poly.entity_id
_entity_poly.type
_entity_poly.pdbx_seq_one_letter_code
_entity_poly.pdbx_strand_id
1 'polypeptide(L)' 'GRAVVLVDDVLMSGRTLMYAAAHLVAAPLKRLTTVVLVDRLHRTFPIRADIVGLTLTTTLQEHISVELGRKDTVYLS' A
#
# COMPACT_ATOMS: atom_id res chain seq x y z
N GLY A 1 -22.95 -6.34 4.67
CA GLY A 1 -21.53 -6.41 4.27
C GLY A 1 -20.63 -6.56 5.48
N ARG A 2 -19.38 -6.97 5.27
CA ARG A 2 -18.33 -7.03 6.32
C ARG A 2 -17.42 -5.81 6.23
N ALA A 3 -16.71 -5.51 7.32
CA ALA A 3 -15.56 -4.61 7.24
C ALA A 3 -14.38 -5.40 6.66
N VAL A 4 -13.69 -4.83 5.68
CA VAL A 4 -12.55 -5.44 5.00
C VAL A 4 -11.35 -4.53 5.15
N VAL A 5 -10.19 -5.13 5.43
CA VAL A 5 -8.89 -4.46 5.42
C VAL A 5 -8.13 -4.97 4.21
N LEU A 6 -7.82 -4.08 3.28
CA LEU A 6 -6.98 -4.35 2.12
C LEU A 6 -5.54 -3.95 2.47
N VAL A 7 -4.62 -4.91 2.42
CA VAL A 7 -3.23 -4.73 2.83
C VAL A 7 -2.32 -4.91 1.62
N ASP A 8 -1.35 -4.01 1.47
CA ASP A 8 -0.27 -4.10 0.47
C ASP A 8 1.08 -3.83 1.16
N ASP A 9 2.19 -4.26 0.58
CA ASP A 9 3.51 -4.00 1.14
C ASP A 9 3.97 -2.56 0.85
N VAL A 10 3.96 -2.15 -0.42
CA VAL A 10 4.52 -0.88 -0.88
C VAL A 10 3.54 -0.12 -1.78
N LEU A 11 3.13 1.07 -1.34
CA LEU A 11 2.40 2.03 -2.17
C LEU A 11 3.38 2.83 -3.04
N MET A 12 3.42 2.47 -4.34
CA MET A 12 4.17 3.20 -5.37
C MET A 12 3.22 4.08 -6.20
N SER A 13 2.72 3.56 -7.33
CA SER A 13 1.85 4.32 -8.23
C SER A 13 0.41 4.43 -7.74
N GLY A 14 -0.01 3.52 -6.85
CA GLY A 14 -1.40 3.34 -6.43
C GLY A 14 -2.23 2.45 -7.36
N ARG A 15 -1.67 1.96 -8.48
CA ARG A 15 -2.42 1.16 -9.46
C ARG A 15 -3.02 -0.11 -8.84
N THR A 16 -2.20 -0.95 -8.21
CA THR A 16 -2.63 -2.24 -7.60
C THR A 16 -3.71 -2.03 -6.56
N LEU A 17 -3.45 -1.15 -5.58
CA LEU A 17 -4.39 -0.82 -4.51
C LEU A 17 -5.73 -0.29 -5.06
N MET A 18 -5.70 0.55 -6.11
CA MET A 18 -6.91 1.09 -6.75
C MET A 18 -7.75 0.00 -7.42
N TYR A 19 -7.14 -0.89 -8.21
CA TYR A 19 -7.89 -1.97 -8.86
C TYR A 19 -8.46 -2.97 -7.86
N ALA A 20 -7.70 -3.31 -6.82
CA ALA A 20 -8.18 -4.18 -5.74
C ALA A 20 -9.33 -3.53 -4.97
N ALA A 21 -9.20 -2.25 -4.59
CA ALA A 21 -10.26 -1.51 -3.93
C ALA A 21 -11.52 -1.44 -4.80
N ALA A 22 -11.38 -1.11 -6.10
CA ALA A 22 -12.48 -1.06 -7.07
C ALA A 22 -13.22 -2.40 -7.19
N HIS A 23 -12.47 -3.51 -7.20
CA HIS A 23 -13.05 -4.85 -7.24
C HIS A 23 -13.83 -5.17 -5.95
N LEU A 24 -13.29 -4.82 -4.78
CA LEU A 24 -13.92 -5.08 -3.50
C LEU A 24 -15.20 -4.25 -3.28
N VAL A 25 -15.20 -2.96 -3.67
CA VAL A 25 -16.38 -2.08 -3.50
C VAL A 25 -17.53 -2.42 -4.44
N ALA A 26 -17.29 -3.22 -5.48
CA ALA A 26 -18.37 -3.76 -6.32
C ALA A 26 -19.27 -4.76 -5.55
N ALA A 27 -18.81 -5.27 -4.41
CA ALA A 27 -19.61 -6.09 -3.50
C ALA A 27 -20.11 -5.28 -2.29
N PRO A 28 -21.20 -5.69 -1.62
CA PRO A 28 -21.71 -5.01 -0.43
C PRO A 28 -20.72 -5.07 0.76
N LEU A 29 -20.01 -3.97 1.00
CA LEU A 29 -19.09 -3.79 2.13
C LEU A 29 -19.71 -2.91 3.22
N LYS A 30 -19.34 -3.16 4.48
CA LYS A 30 -19.65 -2.24 5.59
C LYS A 30 -18.63 -1.10 5.65
N ARG A 31 -17.37 -1.41 5.35
CA ARG A 31 -16.23 -0.49 5.34
C ARG A 31 -15.08 -1.16 4.60
N LEU A 32 -14.32 -0.38 3.84
CA LEU A 32 -13.01 -0.76 3.33
C LEU A 32 -11.97 0.13 4.03
N THR A 33 -10.90 -0.46 4.54
CA THR A 33 -9.74 0.25 5.09
C THR A 33 -8.50 -0.25 4.37
N THR A 34 -7.67 0.66 3.89
CA THR A 34 -6.45 0.38 3.15
C THR A 34 -5.23 0.56 4.04
N VAL A 35 -4.33 -0.41 4.06
CA VAL A 35 -3.14 -0.42 4.91
C VAL A 35 -1.93 -0.75 4.05
N VAL A 36 -0.86 0.01 4.18
CA VAL A 36 0.41 -0.29 3.51
C VAL A 36 1.56 -0.23 4.49
N LEU A 37 2.56 -1.09 4.31
CA LEU A 37 3.76 -1.03 5.14
C LEU A 37 4.61 0.20 4.78
N VAL A 38 4.77 0.51 3.49
CA VAL A 38 5.58 1.65 3.02
C VAL A 38 4.83 2.49 1.97
N ASP A 39 4.81 3.83 2.10
CA ASP A 39 4.38 4.76 1.04
C ASP A 39 5.60 5.52 0.49
N ARG A 40 5.86 5.40 -0.82
CA ARG A 40 7.01 6.04 -1.49
C ARG A 40 6.70 7.40 -2.12
N LEU A 41 5.46 7.89 -2.01
CA LEU A 41 5.00 9.18 -2.54
C LEU A 41 5.08 9.39 -4.07
N HIS A 42 5.27 8.33 -4.87
CA HIS A 42 5.31 8.38 -6.34
C HIS A 42 3.94 8.08 -7.01
N ARG A 43 2.85 8.57 -6.39
CA ARG A 43 1.49 8.23 -6.82
C ARG A 43 1.14 8.84 -8.16
N THR A 44 0.62 8.03 -9.06
CA THR A 44 0.03 8.47 -10.34
C THR A 44 -1.46 8.18 -10.41
N PHE A 45 -1.96 7.24 -9.58
CA PHE A 45 -3.39 6.97 -9.39
C PHE A 45 -3.94 7.75 -8.19
N PRO A 46 -5.21 8.18 -8.23
CA PRO A 46 -5.82 8.98 -7.17
C PRO A 46 -6.29 8.12 -5.99
N ILE A 47 -5.37 7.37 -5.37
CA ILE A 47 -5.62 6.58 -4.16
C ILE A 47 -4.54 6.83 -3.11
N ARG A 48 -4.95 6.80 -1.84
CA ARG A 48 -4.06 6.85 -0.68
C ARG A 48 -4.41 5.69 0.25
N ALA A 49 -3.43 5.21 1.00
CA ALA A 49 -3.69 4.29 2.09
C ALA A 49 -4.25 5.06 3.31
N ASP A 50 -5.18 4.45 4.04
CA ASP A 50 -5.72 5.00 5.29
C ASP A 50 -4.70 4.88 6.44
N ILE A 51 -3.93 3.79 6.44
CA ILE A 51 -2.88 3.52 7.41
C ILE A 51 -1.57 3.23 6.66
N VAL A 52 -0.50 3.91 7.06
CA VAL A 52 0.84 3.77 6.47
C VAL A 52 1.82 3.43 7.61
N GLY A 53 2.60 2.36 7.47
CA GLY A 53 3.64 2.01 8.43
C GLY A 53 4.80 3.01 8.41
N LEU A 54 5.36 3.27 7.22
CA LEU A 54 6.47 4.17 7.00
C LEU A 54 6.28 4.96 5.70
N THR A 55 6.53 6.27 5.75
CA THR A 55 6.55 7.12 4.55
C THR A 55 7.99 7.45 4.21
N LEU A 56 8.41 7.17 2.97
CA LEU A 56 9.76 7.43 2.47
C LEU A 56 9.71 8.26 1.20
N THR A 57 10.38 9.41 1.20
CA THR A 57 10.63 10.15 -0.03
C THR A 57 11.84 9.52 -0.70
N THR A 58 11.62 8.71 -1.74
CA THR A 58 12.70 8.13 -2.54
C THR A 58 12.84 8.89 -3.86
N THR A 59 14.00 8.83 -4.51
CA THR A 59 14.07 9.10 -5.95
C THR A 59 13.42 7.96 -6.74
N LEU A 60 13.06 8.19 -8.01
CA LEU A 60 12.51 7.12 -8.88
C LEU A 60 13.51 5.98 -9.11
N GLN A 61 14.81 6.25 -8.96
CA GLN A 61 15.91 5.32 -9.18
C GLN A 61 16.19 4.43 -7.97
N GLU A 62 15.72 4.81 -6.79
CA GLU A 62 15.91 4.04 -5.56
C GLU A 62 14.91 2.87 -5.45
N HIS A 63 15.45 1.69 -5.15
CA HIS A 63 14.70 0.47 -4.91
C HIS A 63 14.50 0.27 -3.41
N ILE A 64 13.27 -0.07 -3.00
CA ILE A 64 12.98 -0.47 -1.62
C ILE A 64 12.91 -1.99 -1.59
N SER A 65 13.69 -2.60 -0.70
CA SER A 65 13.68 -4.04 -0.46
C SER A 65 13.12 -4.32 0.92
N VAL A 66 12.18 -5.27 0.98
CA VAL A 66 11.55 -5.73 2.22
C VAL A 66 11.94 -7.18 2.44
N GLU A 67 12.56 -7.46 3.59
CA GLU A 67 12.87 -8.81 4.04
C GLU A 67 12.02 -9.15 5.26
N LEU A 68 11.16 -10.16 5.10
CA LEU A 68 10.32 -10.69 6.17
C LEU A 68 10.93 -12.00 6.69
N GLY A 69 11.14 -12.12 7.99
CA GLY A 69 11.85 -13.26 8.54
C GLY A 69 12.05 -13.21 10.06
N ARG A 70 13.25 -13.53 10.53
CA ARG A 70 13.56 -13.52 11.98
C ARG A 70 13.61 -12.12 12.57
N LYS A 71 13.86 -11.12 11.71
CA LYS A 71 13.79 -9.69 12.02
C LYS A 71 13.35 -8.97 10.75
N ASP A 72 12.19 -8.31 10.82
CA ASP A 72 11.65 -7.59 9.67
C ASP A 72 12.52 -6.36 9.39
N THR A 73 13.00 -6.25 8.15
CA THR A 73 13.94 -5.20 7.75
C THR A 73 13.50 -4.55 6.44
N VAL A 74 13.66 -3.23 6.38
CA VAL A 74 13.40 -2.41 5.19
C VAL A 74 14.65 -1.57 4.93
N TYR A 75 15.17 -1.61 3.70
CA TYR A 75 16.34 -0.81 3.31
C TYR A 75 16.21 -0.27 1.89
N LEU A 76 16.95 0.81 1.64
CA LEU A 76 16.97 1.59 0.41
C LEU A 76 18.29 1.33 -0.33
N SER A 77 18.23 1.05 -1.63
CA SER A 77 19.39 0.83 -2.51
C SER A 77 19.28 1.60 -3.82
#